data_AF-A0A850Z1V7-F1
#
_entry.id   AF-A0A850Z1V7-F1
#
_cell.length_a   1.000
_cell.length_b   1.000
_cell.length_c   1.000
_cell.angle_alpha   90.00
_cell.angle_beta   90.00
_cell.angle_gamma   90.00
#
_symmetry.space_group_name_H-M   'P 1'
#
loop_
_entity.id
_entity.type
_entity.pdbx_description
1 polymer ?
#
loop_
_entity_poly.entity_id
_entity_poly.type
_entity_poly.pdbx_seq_one_letter_code
_entity_poly.pdbx_strand_id
1 'polypeptide(L)'
;EFPEFRVRRHSIPPFIPLERLARQFLPQQPREFLGILFQHLNAFVGRRHQLEEFQEQFSEWLRGAPSSNSLCNLLRFRYRIPGKSEI
;
A
#
# COMPACT_ATOMS: atom_id res chain seq x y z
N GLU A 1 17.88 -29.07 -16.73
CA GLU A 1 18.23 -28.11 -15.66
C GLU A 1 17.15 -27.02 -15.63
N PHE A 2 16.68 -26.62 -14.44
CA PHE A 2 15.78 -25.48 -14.32
C PHE A 2 16.60 -24.19 -14.34
N PRO A 3 16.16 -23.15 -15.08
CA PRO A 3 16.89 -21.90 -15.14
C PRO A 3 16.96 -21.26 -13.75
N GLU A 4 18.16 -20.87 -13.34
CA GLU A 4 18.38 -20.17 -12.08
C GLU A 4 17.94 -18.71 -12.20
N PHE A 5 16.75 -18.40 -11.68
CA PHE A 5 16.28 -17.02 -11.62
C PHE A 5 16.95 -16.26 -10.48
N ARG A 6 17.43 -15.03 -10.75
CA ARG A 6 17.97 -14.11 -9.74
C ARG A 6 17.55 -12.68 -10.04
N VAL A 7 17.19 -11.93 -9.01
CA VAL A 7 16.94 -10.49 -9.12
C VAL A 7 18.27 -9.77 -9.32
N ARG A 8 18.45 -9.11 -10.46
CA ARG A 8 19.65 -8.30 -10.75
C ARG A 8 19.46 -6.82 -10.41
N ARG A 9 18.27 -6.29 -10.69
CA ARG A 9 17.89 -4.88 -10.47
C ARG A 9 16.38 -4.78 -10.33
N HIS A 10 15.90 -3.84 -9.53
CA HIS A 10 14.48 -3.54 -9.39
C HIS A 10 14.23 -2.10 -8.95
N SER A 11 12.99 -1.65 -9.11
CA SER A 11 12.46 -0.38 -8.58
C SER A 11 11.36 -0.60 -7.53
N ILE A 12 11.24 -1.83 -7.01
CA ILE A 12 10.23 -2.18 -6.01
C ILE A 12 10.46 -1.38 -4.71
N PRO A 13 9.39 -0.82 -4.10
CA PRO A 13 9.51 -0.06 -2.86
C PRO A 13 10.17 -0.86 -1.70
N PRO A 14 10.99 -0.20 -0.86
CA PRO A 14 11.81 -0.86 0.16
C PRO A 14 11.01 -1.52 1.30
N PHE A 15 9.72 -1.21 1.42
CA PHE A 15 8.84 -1.87 2.40
C PHE A 15 8.42 -3.29 1.98
N ILE A 16 8.63 -3.65 0.71
CA ILE A 16 8.42 -5.03 0.23
C ILE A 16 9.75 -5.77 0.40
N PRO A 17 9.81 -6.87 1.18
CA PRO A 17 11.04 -7.58 1.46
C PRO A 17 11.46 -8.47 0.27
N LEU A 18 11.81 -7.85 -0.85
CA LEU A 18 11.96 -8.49 -2.16
C LEU A 18 13.05 -9.58 -2.14
N GLU A 19 14.19 -9.33 -1.50
CA GLU A 19 15.31 -10.28 -1.44
C GLU A 19 14.90 -11.55 -0.68
N ARG A 20 14.11 -11.40 0.39
CA ARG A 20 13.59 -12.54 1.16
C ARG A 20 12.61 -13.35 0.31
N LEU A 21 11.67 -12.67 -0.36
CA LEU A 21 10.72 -13.31 -1.27
C LEU A 21 11.42 -14.02 -2.43
N ALA A 22 12.45 -13.38 -3.00
CA ALA A 22 13.20 -13.94 -4.11
C ALA A 22 13.95 -15.22 -3.70
N ARG A 23 14.59 -15.23 -2.52
CA ARG A 23 15.27 -16.44 -2.02
C ARG A 23 14.29 -17.59 -1.76
N GLN A 24 13.08 -17.29 -1.28
CA GLN A 24 12.10 -18.29 -0.89
C GLN A 24 11.34 -18.89 -2.08
N PHE A 25 10.93 -18.06 -3.04
CA PHE A 25 9.97 -18.47 -4.07
C PHE A 25 10.54 -18.51 -5.48
N LEU A 26 11.53 -17.67 -5.81
CA LEU A 26 12.03 -17.53 -7.19
C LEU A 26 12.65 -18.82 -7.78
N PRO A 27 13.39 -19.66 -7.02
CA PRO A 27 14.06 -20.84 -7.59
C PRO A 27 13.09 -21.95 -8.04
N GLN A 28 11.96 -22.11 -7.36
CA GLN A 28 11.03 -23.24 -7.56
C GLN A 28 9.65 -22.80 -8.03
N GLN A 29 9.23 -21.60 -7.63
CA GLN A 29 7.86 -21.11 -7.75
C GLN A 29 7.81 -19.64 -8.25
N PRO A 30 8.35 -19.34 -9.44
CA PRO A 30 8.43 -17.96 -9.95
C PRO A 30 7.05 -17.31 -10.12
N ARG A 31 6.00 -18.10 -10.40
CA ARG A 31 4.62 -17.60 -10.44
C ARG A 31 4.13 -17.13 -9.07
N GLU A 32 4.43 -17.88 -8.01
CA GLU A 32 4.06 -17.52 -6.65
C GLU A 32 4.80 -16.26 -6.19
N PHE A 33 6.10 -16.17 -6.49
CA PHE A 33 6.89 -14.95 -6.27
C PHE A 33 6.23 -13.71 -6.87
N LEU A 34 5.85 -13.79 -8.16
CA LEU A 34 5.18 -12.69 -8.85
C LEU A 34 3.79 -12.39 -8.27
N GLY A 35 3.04 -13.42 -7.86
CA GLY A 35 1.74 -13.27 -7.21
C GLY A 35 1.82 -12.53 -5.88
N ILE A 36 2.77 -12.90 -5.02
CA ILE A 36 3.00 -12.21 -3.74
C ILE A 36 3.42 -10.76 -3.98
N LEU A 37 4.33 -10.51 -4.93
CA LEU A 37 4.76 -9.16 -5.28
C LEU A 37 3.59 -8.31 -5.78
N PHE A 38 2.76 -8.86 -6.66
CA PHE A 38 1.54 -8.23 -7.17
C PHE A 38 0.59 -7.85 -6.03
N GLN A 39 0.36 -8.75 -5.07
CA GLN A 39 -0.49 -8.46 -3.91
C GLN A 39 0.06 -7.29 -3.08
N HIS A 40 1.36 -7.25 -2.78
CA HIS A 40 1.95 -6.15 -2.02
C HIS A 40 1.83 -4.79 -2.73
N LEU A 41 2.11 -4.77 -4.04
CA LEU A 41 2.02 -3.55 -4.86
C LEU A 41 0.57 -3.05 -4.94
N ASN A 42 -0.38 -3.93 -5.20
CA ASN A 42 -1.80 -3.55 -5.27
C ASN A 42 -2.35 -3.15 -3.92
N ALA A 43 -1.94 -3.80 -2.82
CA ALA A 43 -2.35 -3.37 -1.49
C ALA A 43 -1.86 -1.95 -1.19
N PHE A 44 -0.65 -1.59 -1.63
CA PHE A 44 -0.13 -0.23 -1.48
C PHE A 44 -0.90 0.79 -2.33
N VAL A 45 -1.04 0.53 -3.63
CA VAL A 45 -1.76 1.44 -4.55
C VAL A 45 -3.23 1.55 -4.16
N GLY A 46 -3.86 0.45 -3.76
CA GLY A 46 -5.25 0.41 -3.29
C GLY A 46 -5.47 1.28 -2.06
N ARG A 47 -4.59 1.20 -1.05
CA ARG A 47 -4.68 2.09 0.13
C ARG A 47 -4.48 3.56 -0.22
N ARG A 48 -3.59 3.87 -1.16
CA ARG A 48 -3.38 5.25 -1.62
C ARG A 48 -4.63 5.78 -2.33
N HIS A 49 -5.21 4.97 -3.21
CA HIS A 49 -6.44 5.34 -3.91
C HIS A 49 -7.62 5.53 -2.96
N GLN A 50 -7.81 4.60 -2.01
CA GLN A 50 -8.84 4.72 -0.97
C GLN A 50 -8.72 6.01 -0.16
N LEU A 51 -7.50 6.49 0.09
CA LEU A 51 -7.25 7.76 0.78
C LEU A 51 -7.63 8.97 -0.09
N GLU A 52 -7.38 8.91 -1.40
CA GLU A 52 -7.81 9.94 -2.35
C GLU A 52 -9.34 9.99 -2.42
N GLU A 53 -9.99 8.84 -2.62
CA GLU A 53 -11.46 8.74 -2.65
C GLU A 53 -12.10 9.20 -1.34
N PHE A 54 -11.54 8.81 -0.18
CA PHE A 54 -12.01 9.25 1.13
C PHE A 54 -11.99 10.77 1.28
N GLN A 55 -10.95 11.43 0.75
CA GLN A 55 -10.85 12.88 0.80
C GLN A 55 -11.89 13.56 -0.08
N GLU A 56 -12.12 13.03 -1.27
CA GLU A 56 -13.09 13.57 -2.22
C GLU A 56 -14.52 13.38 -1.72
N GLN A 57 -14.88 12.17 -1.31
CA GLN A 57 -16.25 11.79 -0.93
C GLN A 57 -16.71 12.44 0.37
N PHE A 58 -15.79 12.70 1.31
CA PHE A 58 -16.12 13.18 2.66
C PHE A 58 -15.61 14.59 2.96
N SER A 59 -15.23 15.34 1.93
CA SER A 59 -14.65 16.69 2.03
C SER A 59 -15.45 17.64 2.93
N GLU A 60 -16.79 17.61 2.86
CA GLU A 60 -17.69 18.43 3.68
C GLU A 60 -17.64 18.12 5.19
N TRP A 61 -17.38 16.87 5.55
CA TRP A 61 -17.29 16.45 6.95
C TRP A 61 -15.89 16.54 7.51
N LEU A 62 -14.87 16.50 6.66
CA LEU A 62 -13.47 16.53 7.07
C LEU A 62 -13.02 17.93 7.52
N ARG A 63 -12.18 17.97 8.56
CA ARG A 63 -11.51 19.18 9.04
C ARG A 63 -10.04 19.18 8.67
N GLY A 64 -9.73 19.89 7.58
CA GLY A 64 -8.39 19.92 7.00
C GLY A 64 -8.06 18.65 6.23
N ALA A 65 -6.89 18.61 5.61
CA ALA A 65 -6.44 17.46 4.84
C ALA A 65 -6.13 16.26 5.77
N PRO A 66 -6.69 15.06 5.51
CA PRO A 66 -6.22 13.82 6.10
C PRO A 66 -4.73 13.61 5.83
N SER A 67 -4.04 13.04 6.80
CA SER A 67 -2.62 12.69 6.69
C SER A 67 -2.45 11.19 6.80
N SER A 68 -1.55 10.62 6.00
CA SER A 68 -1.15 9.22 6.09
C SER A 68 0.37 9.09 6.18
N ASN A 69 0.83 7.92 6.61
CA ASN A 69 2.24 7.59 6.47
C ASN A 69 2.59 7.17 5.04
N SER A 70 3.88 7.03 4.72
CA SER A 70 4.34 6.68 3.37
C SER A 70 3.80 5.36 2.81
N LEU A 71 3.26 4.46 3.66
CA LEU A 71 2.66 3.18 3.26
C LEU A 71 1.15 3.23 3.08
N CYS A 72 0.53 4.38 3.37
CA CYS A 72 -0.92 4.58 3.42
C CYS A 72 -1.63 3.55 4.32
N ASN A 73 -0.97 2.94 5.30
CA ASN A 73 -1.56 1.94 6.21
C ASN A 73 -1.96 2.52 7.56
N LEU A 74 -1.63 3.79 7.81
CA LEU A 74 -2.14 4.56 8.93
C LEU A 74 -2.76 5.85 8.40
N LEU A 75 -3.99 6.12 8.81
CA LEU A 75 -4.74 7.31 8.42
C LEU A 75 -5.10 8.12 9.67
N ARG A 76 -4.82 9.42 9.63
CA ARG A 76 -5.22 10.39 10.65
C ARG A 76 -6.03 11.50 10.00
N PHE A 77 -7.21 11.75 10.53
CA PHE A 77 -8.12 12.80 10.07
C PHE A 77 -8.92 13.37 11.23
N ARG A 78 -9.58 14.50 10.99
CA ARG A 78 -10.53 15.12 11.91
C ARG A 78 -11.83 15.32 11.15
N TYR A 79 -12.97 15.25 11.83
CA TYR A 79 -14.28 15.41 11.20
C TYR A 79 -15.23 16.24 12.07
N ARG A 80 -16.26 16.81 11.43
CA ARG A 80 -17.38 17.50 12.07
C ARG A 80 -18.53 16.51 12.27
N ILE A 81 -19.22 16.62 13.40
CA ILE A 81 -20.49 15.93 13.64
C ILE A 81 -21.60 16.99 13.52
N PRO A 82 -22.52 16.88 12.55
CA PRO A 82 -23.65 17.79 12.44
C PRO A 82 -24.45 17.81 13.75
N GLY A 83 -24.77 19.00 14.26
CA GLY A 83 -25.60 19.18 15.47
C GLY A 83 -24.87 19.16 16.82
N LYS A 84 -23.54 18.95 16.85
CA LYS A 84 -22.73 19.18 18.05
C LYS A 84 -22.06 20.55 17.95
N SER A 85 -22.63 21.55 18.62
CA SER A 85 -21.96 22.82 18.91
C SER A 85 -20.67 22.52 19.68
N GLU A 86 -19.57 23.16 19.30
CA GLU A 86 -18.34 23.13 20.09
C GLU A 86 -18.62 23.77 21.46
N ILE A 87 -18.40 23.01 22.53
CA ILE A 87 -18.26 23.56 23.90
C ILE A 87 -16.81 23.98 24.06
#